data_AF-A0A540WFR8-F1
#
_entry.id   AF-A0A540WFR8-F1
#
_cell.length_a   1.000
_cell.length_b   1.000
_cell.length_c   1.000
_cell.angle_alpha   90.00
_cell.angle_beta   90.00
_cell.angle_gamma   90.00
#
_symmetry.space_group_name_H-M   'P 1'
#
loop_
_entity.id
_entity.type
_entity.pdbx_description
1 polymer ?
#
loop_
_entity_poly.entity_id
_entity_poly.type
_entity_poly.pdbx_seq_one_letter_code
_entity_poly.pdbx_strand_id
1 'polypeptide(L)'
;TRMALPTREGPQLLGDLTRVQREWTPVFVTHVDIQPTFNVRADVQDTDLGSVASRLEPIVDRYREELPPGSRIQVRGQVESMRTSFDRLLLGLLFAAVLVYALMVVNFQSWLDPFIIITALPGAVVG
;
A
#
# COMPACT_ATOMS: atom_id res chain seq x y z
N THR A 1 -33.72 14.81 -26.95
CA THR A 1 -34.99 14.17 -26.55
C THR A 1 -36.09 15.22 -26.55
N ARG A 2 -37.15 15.06 -27.35
CA ARG A 2 -38.26 16.04 -27.42
C ARG A 2 -39.19 15.81 -26.22
N MET A 3 -38.83 16.37 -25.08
CA MET A 3 -39.67 16.37 -23.87
C MET A 3 -40.31 17.75 -23.75
N ALA A 4 -41.63 17.82 -23.84
CA ALA A 4 -42.37 19.07 -23.67
C ALA A 4 -42.63 19.33 -22.19
N LEU A 5 -42.28 20.52 -21.70
CA LEU A 5 -42.61 20.96 -20.35
C LEU A 5 -43.84 21.88 -20.41
N PRO A 6 -44.84 21.67 -19.54
CA PRO A 6 -45.95 22.60 -19.41
C PRO A 6 -45.45 23.88 -18.71
N THR A 7 -45.44 25.00 -19.44
CA THR A 7 -45.16 26.33 -18.87
C THR A 7 -46.43 27.17 -18.82
N ARG A 8 -46.39 28.31 -18.13
CA ARG A 8 -47.54 29.24 -18.06
C ARG A 8 -47.90 29.87 -19.41
N GLU A 9 -46.99 29.86 -20.39
CA GLU A 9 -47.17 30.49 -21.71
C GLU A 9 -47.43 29.47 -22.84
N GLY A 10 -47.37 28.17 -22.54
CA GLY A 10 -47.61 27.09 -23.51
C GLY A 10 -46.61 25.94 -23.39
N PRO A 11 -46.79 24.84 -24.15
CA PRO A 11 -45.86 23.72 -24.14
C PRO A 11 -44.54 24.11 -24.82
N GLN A 12 -43.44 24.11 -24.05
CA GLN A 12 -42.11 24.45 -24.54
C GLN A 12 -41.18 23.23 -24.49
N LEU A 13 -40.32 23.08 -25.50
CA LEU A 13 -39.40 21.95 -25.58
C LEU A 13 -38.25 22.14 -24.58
N LEU A 14 -37.94 21.10 -23.82
CA LEU A 14 -36.83 21.09 -22.86
C LEU A 14 -35.47 21.45 -23.50
N GLY A 15 -35.32 21.14 -24.80
CA GLY A 15 -34.13 21.46 -25.59
C GLY A 15 -33.95 22.94 -25.91
N ASP A 16 -35.01 23.76 -25.80
CA ASP A 16 -34.94 25.21 -26.04
C ASP A 16 -34.49 25.98 -24.78
N LEU A 17 -34.61 25.35 -23.61
CA LEU A 17 -34.27 25.97 -22.31
C LEU A 17 -32.96 25.43 -21.73
N THR A 18 -32.53 24.22 -22.11
CA THR A 18 -31.37 23.55 -21.52
C THR A 18 -30.57 22.75 -22.55
N ARG A 19 -29.25 22.71 -22.39
CA ARG A 19 -28.36 21.85 -23.17
C ARG A 19 -28.06 20.58 -22.37
N VAL A 20 -28.78 19.50 -22.68
CA VAL A 20 -28.55 18.19 -22.08
C VAL A 20 -27.31 17.55 -22.71
N GLN A 21 -26.30 17.26 -21.89
CA GLN A 21 -25.11 16.52 -22.30
C GLN A 21 -24.95 15.27 -21.43
N ARG A 22 -24.44 14.19 -22.04
CA ARG A 22 -24.00 13.02 -21.28
C ARG A 22 -22.59 13.30 -20.80
N GLU A 23 -22.42 13.42 -19.50
CA GLU A 23 -21.13 13.61 -18.86
C GLU A 23 -20.86 12.46 -17.89
N TRP A 24 -19.60 12.07 -17.79
CA TRP A 24 -19.14 11.06 -16.84
C TRP A 24 -18.78 11.76 -15.54
N THR A 25 -19.69 11.70 -14.56
CA THR A 25 -19.44 12.24 -13.23
C THR A 25 -19.03 11.12 -12.27
N PRO A 26 -18.06 11.32 -11.36
CA PRO A 26 -17.72 10.33 -10.36
C PRO A 26 -18.94 9.97 -9.52
N VAL A 27 -19.34 8.69 -9.50
CA VAL A 27 -20.47 8.21 -8.68
C VAL A 27 -20.10 8.22 -7.19
N PHE A 28 -18.80 8.11 -6.88
CA PHE A 28 -18.26 8.18 -5.53
C PHE A 28 -16.97 9.00 -5.52
N VAL A 29 -16.88 10.00 -4.63
CA VAL A 29 -15.64 10.73 -4.36
C VAL A 29 -15.11 10.25 -3.00
N THR A 30 -14.17 9.31 -3.02
CA THR A 30 -13.53 8.86 -1.80
C THR A 30 -12.34 9.74 -1.47
N HIS A 31 -12.27 10.18 -0.22
CA HIS A 31 -11.14 10.94 0.29
C HIS A 31 -10.36 10.10 1.28
N VAL A 32 -9.05 10.18 1.20
CA VAL A 32 -8.12 9.68 2.22
C VAL A 32 -7.19 10.83 2.54
N ASP A 33 -7.08 11.16 3.82
CA ASP A 33 -6.26 12.29 4.30
C ASP A 33 -6.61 13.61 3.57
N ILE A 34 -7.91 13.85 3.34
CA ILE A 34 -8.48 15.06 2.71
C ILE A 34 -8.12 15.18 1.20
N GLN A 35 -7.53 14.15 0.62
CA GLN A 35 -7.15 14.12 -0.79
C GLN A 35 -8.08 13.21 -1.59
N PRO A 36 -8.55 13.60 -2.79
CA PRO A 36 -9.30 12.72 -3.67
C PRO A 36 -8.50 11.48 -4.00
N THR A 37 -9.12 10.31 -3.89
CA THR A 37 -8.49 9.02 -4.14
C THR A 37 -9.27 8.18 -5.12
N PHE A 38 -8.55 7.45 -5.96
CA PHE A 38 -9.10 6.38 -6.78
C PHE A 38 -8.71 5.04 -6.15
N ASN A 39 -9.70 4.32 -5.61
CA ASN A 39 -9.47 3.04 -4.95
C ASN A 39 -9.53 1.90 -5.97
N VAL A 40 -8.38 1.33 -6.31
CA VAL A 40 -8.28 0.10 -7.09
C VAL A 40 -8.24 -1.07 -6.10
N ARG A 41 -9.22 -1.97 -6.16
CA ARG A 41 -9.31 -3.15 -5.28
C ARG A 41 -9.05 -4.40 -6.11
N ALA A 42 -8.18 -5.26 -5.60
CA ALA A 42 -7.88 -6.56 -6.17
C ALA A 42 -7.58 -7.53 -5.02
N ASP A 43 -8.00 -8.78 -5.19
CA ASP A 43 -7.70 -9.87 -4.27
C ASP A 43 -6.63 -10.78 -4.87
N VAL A 44 -5.83 -11.39 -4.01
CA VAL A 44 -4.82 -12.37 -4.41
C VAL A 44 -5.47 -13.73 -4.61
N GLN A 45 -5.20 -14.37 -5.76
CA GLN A 45 -5.59 -15.75 -6.04
C GLN A 45 -4.37 -16.56 -6.50
N ASP A 46 -4.37 -17.85 -6.18
CA ASP A 46 -3.39 -18.87 -6.61
C ASP A 46 -1.91 -18.61 -6.24
N THR A 47 -1.62 -17.68 -5.32
CA THR A 47 -0.26 -17.37 -4.86
C THR A 47 -0.27 -16.75 -3.46
N ASP A 48 0.89 -16.65 -2.81
CA ASP A 48 1.03 -15.92 -1.55
C ASP A 48 1.10 -14.39 -1.75
N LEU A 49 0.77 -13.67 -0.68
CA LEU A 49 0.72 -12.21 -0.65
C LEU A 49 2.11 -11.55 -0.83
N GLY A 50 3.19 -12.19 -0.37
CA GLY A 50 4.55 -11.70 -0.51
C GLY A 50 5.04 -11.73 -1.96
N SER A 51 4.78 -12.82 -2.67
CA SER A 51 5.07 -12.97 -4.10
C SER A 51 4.27 -12.01 -4.98
N VAL A 52 3.04 -11.65 -4.58
CA VAL A 52 2.28 -10.59 -5.29
C VAL A 52 2.84 -9.22 -4.96
N ALA A 53 3.08 -8.93 -3.68
CA ALA A 53 3.61 -7.64 -3.26
C ALA A 53 4.95 -7.31 -3.94
N SER A 54 5.86 -8.28 -3.99
CA SER A 54 7.17 -8.12 -4.65
C SER A 54 7.08 -7.94 -6.16
N ARG A 55 6.08 -8.53 -6.83
CA ARG A 55 5.81 -8.31 -8.26
C ARG A 55 5.09 -6.99 -8.54
N LEU A 56 4.27 -6.52 -7.59
CA LEU A 56 3.51 -5.27 -7.71
C LEU A 56 4.42 -4.04 -7.58
N GLU A 57 5.41 -4.11 -6.71
CA GLU A 57 6.35 -3.02 -6.41
C GLU A 57 7.02 -2.42 -7.65
N PRO A 58 7.68 -3.20 -8.54
CA PRO A 58 8.31 -2.64 -9.75
C PRO A 58 7.29 -2.07 -10.75
N ILE A 59 6.07 -2.62 -10.78
CA ILE A 59 4.98 -2.10 -11.64
C ILE A 59 4.55 -0.72 -11.13
N VAL A 60 4.31 -0.61 -9.83
CA VAL A 60 3.92 0.66 -9.19
C VAL A 60 5.03 1.69 -9.34
N ASP A 61 6.29 1.30 -9.18
CA ASP A 61 7.43 2.21 -9.32
C ASP A 61 7.58 2.75 -10.75
N ARG A 62 7.32 1.91 -11.76
CA ARG A 62 7.29 2.38 -13.16
C ARG A 62 6.22 3.44 -13.39
N TYR A 63 5.00 3.22 -12.89
CA TYR A 63 3.92 4.19 -13.05
C TYR A 63 4.06 5.40 -12.13
N ARG A 64 4.89 5.33 -11.07
CA ARG A 64 5.16 6.48 -10.21
C ARG A 64 5.85 7.62 -10.95
N GLU A 65 6.71 7.31 -11.90
CA GLU A 65 7.42 8.31 -12.72
C GLU A 65 6.49 9.04 -13.70
N GLU A 66 5.39 8.40 -14.08
CA GLU A 66 4.40 8.94 -15.03
C GLU A 66 3.30 9.79 -14.34
N LEU A 67 3.32 9.89 -13.00
CA LEU A 67 2.31 10.62 -12.25
C LEU A 67 2.51 12.14 -12.31
N PRO A 68 1.40 12.92 -12.40
CA PRO A 68 1.46 14.36 -12.23
C PRO A 68 2.04 14.74 -10.86
N PRO A 69 2.79 15.86 -10.76
CA PRO A 69 3.33 16.32 -9.49
C PRO A 69 2.22 16.48 -8.44
N GLY A 70 2.46 15.94 -7.24
CA GLY A 70 1.50 15.92 -6.14
C GLY A 70 0.61 14.67 -6.05
N SER A 71 0.63 13.80 -7.07
CA SER A 71 -0.06 12.50 -7.03
C SER A 71 0.85 11.39 -6.50
N ARG A 72 0.30 10.45 -5.71
CA ARG A 72 1.05 9.32 -5.16
C ARG A 72 0.26 8.02 -5.27
N ILE A 73 0.96 6.93 -5.58
CA ILE A 73 0.42 5.57 -5.49
C ILE A 73 0.87 4.96 -4.16
N GLN A 74 -0.10 4.48 -3.37
CA GLN A 74 0.13 3.77 -2.12
C GLN A 74 -0.56 2.42 -2.18
N VAL A 75 0.22 1.35 -1.96
CA VAL A 75 -0.30 0.00 -1.76
C VAL A 75 -0.66 -0.12 -0.28
N ARG A 76 -1.94 -0.35 0.02
CA ARG A 76 -2.47 -0.44 1.39
C ARG A 76 -3.16 -1.78 1.62
N GLY A 77 -3.46 -2.08 2.89
CA GLY A 77 -4.24 -3.26 3.28
C GLY A 77 -3.38 -4.42 3.79
N GLN A 78 -3.64 -5.64 3.32
CA GLN A 78 -2.95 -6.84 3.84
C GLN A 78 -1.43 -6.77 3.64
N VAL A 79 -0.97 -6.25 2.49
CA VAL A 79 0.47 -6.09 2.20
C VAL A 79 1.16 -5.17 3.22
N GLU A 80 0.50 -4.05 3.57
CA GLU A 80 1.02 -3.08 4.54
C GLU A 80 1.09 -3.67 5.95
N SER A 81 0.05 -4.39 6.37
CA SER A 81 0.02 -5.09 7.66
C SER A 81 1.09 -6.18 7.75
N MET A 82 1.27 -6.94 6.67
CA MET A 82 2.31 -7.96 6.54
C MET A 82 3.71 -7.34 6.68
N ARG A 83 4.03 -6.28 5.92
CA ARG A 83 5.32 -5.58 6.00
C ARG A 83 5.60 -5.05 7.40
N THR A 84 4.63 -4.35 7.97
CA THR A 84 4.75 -3.80 9.33
C THR A 84 5.04 -4.90 10.36
N SER A 85 4.43 -6.07 10.21
CA SER A 85 4.65 -7.20 11.11
C SER A 85 6.05 -7.80 10.93
N PHE A 86 6.50 -7.99 9.68
CA PHE A 86 7.86 -8.46 9.40
C PHE A 86 8.93 -7.48 9.88
N ASP A 87 8.74 -6.17 9.71
CA ASP A 87 9.66 -5.15 10.20
C ASP A 87 9.78 -5.19 11.72
N ARG A 88 8.65 -5.34 12.43
CA ARG A 88 8.64 -5.49 13.89
C ARG A 88 9.33 -6.78 14.35
N LEU A 89 9.10 -7.88 13.64
CA LEU A 89 9.76 -9.16 13.93
C LEU A 89 11.27 -9.06 13.72
N LEU A 90 11.71 -8.47 12.61
CA LEU A 90 13.13 -8.29 12.30
C LEU A 90 13.81 -7.39 13.33
N LEU A 91 13.19 -6.27 13.70
CA LEU A 91 13.70 -5.37 14.73
C LEU A 91 13.75 -6.06 16.10
N GLY A 92 12.71 -6.83 16.44
CA GLY A 92 12.66 -7.63 17.66
C GLY A 92 13.74 -8.71 17.69
N LEU A 93 14.00 -9.38 16.57
CA LEU A 93 15.04 -10.40 16.43
C LEU A 93 16.44 -9.81 16.62
N LEU A 94 16.74 -8.68 15.97
CA LEU A 94 18.00 -7.97 16.13
C LEU A 94 18.20 -7.52 17.58
N PHE A 95 17.14 -6.98 18.20
CA PHE A 95 17.18 -6.57 19.59
C PHE A 95 17.45 -7.76 20.54
N ALA A 96 16.76 -8.88 20.33
CA ALA A 96 16.99 -10.11 21.09
C ALA A 96 18.42 -10.63 20.90
N ALA A 97 18.95 -10.62 19.67
CA ALA A 97 20.33 -11.02 19.39
C ALA A 97 21.35 -10.15 20.16
N VAL A 98 21.13 -8.84 20.21
CA VAL A 98 21.97 -7.91 21.00
C VAL A 98 21.87 -8.21 22.51
N LEU A 99 20.69 -8.50 23.03
CA LEU A 99 20.52 -8.86 24.44
C LEU A 99 21.23 -10.17 24.78
N VAL A 100 21.12 -11.18 23.92
CA VAL A 100 21.84 -12.45 24.08
C VAL A 100 23.35 -12.23 24.00
N TYR A 101 23.82 -11.40 23.08
CA TYR A 101 25.24 -11.01 23.02
C TYR A 101 25.70 -10.36 24.34
N ALA A 102 24.96 -9.37 24.85
CA ALA A 102 25.31 -8.69 26.11
C ALA A 102 25.36 -9.68 27.29
N LEU A 103 24.41 -10.62 27.35
CA LEU A 103 24.40 -11.68 28.35
C LEU A 103 25.65 -12.57 28.24
N MET A 104 26.04 -12.95 27.02
CA MET A 104 27.24 -13.75 26.79
C MET A 104 28.52 -12.99 27.14
N VAL A 105 28.61 -11.69 26.84
CA VAL A 105 29.76 -10.85 27.23
C VAL A 105 29.94 -10.83 28.75
N VAL A 106 28.84 -10.70 29.50
CA VAL A 106 28.88 -10.77 30.97
C VAL A 106 29.28 -12.17 31.46
N ASN A 107 28.79 -13.22 30.81
CA ASN A 107 29.08 -14.60 31.20
C ASN A 107 30.56 -15.00 31.00
N PHE A 108 31.13 -14.65 29.84
CA PHE A 108 32.51 -14.98 29.48
C PHE A 108 33.53 -13.91 29.90
N GLN A 109 33.07 -12.74 30.38
CA GLN A 109 33.90 -11.56 30.66
C GLN A 109 34.78 -11.14 29.48
N SER A 110 34.31 -11.44 28.26
CA SER A 110 35.06 -11.32 27.02
C SER A 110 34.14 -10.79 25.93
N TRP A 111 34.65 -9.89 25.10
CA TRP A 111 33.92 -9.31 23.97
C TRP A 111 34.10 -10.11 22.68
N LEU A 112 35.21 -10.85 22.55
CA LEU A 112 35.56 -11.59 21.33
C LEU A 112 34.91 -12.97 21.28
N ASP A 113 34.87 -13.70 22.41
CA ASP A 113 34.35 -15.06 22.43
C ASP A 113 32.86 -15.13 22.04
N PRO A 114 31.97 -14.26 22.56
CA PRO A 114 30.57 -14.21 22.13
C PRO A 114 30.38 -13.84 20.65
N PHE A 115 31.24 -13.00 20.10
CA PHE A 115 31.16 -12.58 18.70
C PHE A 115 31.47 -13.74 17.73
N ILE A 116 32.47 -14.56 18.06
CA ILE A 116 32.82 -15.77 17.30
C ILE A 116 31.65 -16.77 17.29
N ILE A 117 30.96 -16.93 18.42
CA ILE A 117 29.79 -17.83 18.52
C ILE A 117 28.64 -17.33 17.64
N ILE A 118 28.30 -16.03 17.71
CA ILE A 118 27.19 -15.47 16.93
C ILE A 118 27.46 -15.53 15.43
N THR A 119 28.70 -15.31 14.99
CA THR A 119 29.06 -15.40 13.57
C THR A 119 29.00 -16.83 13.01
N ALA A 120 28.98 -17.86 13.86
CA ALA A 120 28.72 -19.24 13.46
C ALA A 120 27.23 -19.56 13.29
N LEU A 121 26.32 -18.79 13.90
CA LEU A 121 24.86 -19.02 13.83
C LEU A 121 24.28 -19.00 12.41
N PRO A 122 24.67 -18.09 11.50
CA PRO A 122 24.19 -18.14 10.11
C PRO A 122 24.47 -19.48 9.42
N GLY A 123 25.62 -20.09 9.69
CA GLY A 123 25.95 -21.42 9.17
C GLY A 123 25.04 -22.52 9.74
N ALA A 124 24.60 -22.37 10.99
CA ALA A 124 23.66 -23.29 11.62
C ALA A 124 22.21 -23.14 11.09
N VAL A 125 21.84 -21.98 10.55
CA VAL A 125 20.51 -21.75 9.96
C VAL A 125 20.39 -22.30 8.53
N VAL A 126 21.52 -22.43 7.82
CA VAL A 126 21.57 -22.96 6.44
C VAL A 126 21.61 -24.50 6.41
N GLY A 127 21.95 -25.15 7.53
CA GLY A 127 22.09 -26.61 7.67
C GLY A 127 20.82 -27.32 8.14
#